data_AF-A0A9E5FWH0-F1
#
_entry.id   AF-A0A9E5FWH0-F1
#
_cell.length_a   1.000
_cell.length_b   1.000
_cell.length_c   1.000
_cell.angle_alpha   90.00
_cell.angle_beta   90.00
_cell.angle_gamma   90.00
#
_symmetry.space_group_name_H-M   'P 1'
#
loop_
_entity.id
_entity.type
_entity.pdbx_description
1 polymer ?
#
loop_
_entity_poly.entity_id
_entity_poly.type
_entity_poly.pdbx_seq_one_letter_code
_entity_poly.pdbx_strand_id
1 'polypeptide(L)'
;GKVVLVVNVASRCGYTPQYAELETVWKEFKDKGLVVIGFPCNDFGGQEPGTSTEIRDFCSKTYGVTFPMMSKVQTKAGEGQSEIYAFLSAGTGKLPSWNFGKYVVGKDGKPVAFFGSGVKPTGEELRKAIEQALAVKPVS
;
A
#
# COMPACT_ATOMS: atom_id res chain seq x y z
N GLY A 1 -15.93 -8.88 3.42
CA GLY A 1 -14.75 -8.44 4.22
C GLY A 1 -14.54 -6.95 4.12
N LYS A 2 -13.29 -6.49 4.33
CA LYS A 2 -12.84 -5.09 4.20
C LYS A 2 -12.21 -4.87 2.82
N VAL A 3 -12.17 -3.62 2.35
CA VAL A 3 -11.31 -3.23 1.23
C VAL A 3 -9.92 -2.99 1.78
N VAL A 4 -8.87 -3.45 1.09
CA VAL A 4 -7.48 -3.27 1.55
C VAL A 4 -6.69 -2.47 0.52
N LEU A 5 -6.06 -1.39 0.94
CA LEU A 5 -5.07 -0.65 0.17
C LEU A 5 -3.67 -1.12 0.59
N VAL A 6 -3.01 -1.90 -0.26
CA VAL A 6 -1.66 -2.40 -0.01
C VAL A 6 -0.66 -1.47 -0.70
N VAL A 7 0.40 -1.05 0.01
CA VAL A 7 1.40 -0.12 -0.52
C VAL A 7 2.81 -0.60 -0.22
N ASN A 8 3.71 -0.69 -1.21
CA ASN A 8 5.14 -0.84 -0.94
C ASN A 8 5.71 0.53 -0.56
N VAL A 9 6.36 0.64 0.59
CA VAL A 9 6.80 1.92 1.13
C VAL A 9 8.31 1.96 1.37
N ALA A 10 8.85 3.18 1.42
CA ALA A 10 10.25 3.46 1.69
C ALA A 10 10.40 4.76 2.49
N SER A 11 11.35 4.83 3.43
CA SER A 11 11.58 6.03 4.26
C SER A 11 12.41 7.10 3.54
N ARG A 12 13.29 6.72 2.61
CA ARG A 12 14.27 7.63 1.97
C ARG A 12 14.00 7.84 0.47
N CYS A 13 12.74 7.96 0.09
CA CYS A 13 12.28 8.13 -1.29
C CYS A 13 11.74 9.54 -1.53
N GLY A 14 11.81 10.04 -2.77
CA GLY A 14 11.14 11.29 -3.16
C GLY A 14 9.61 11.24 -2.98
N TYR A 15 9.04 10.04 -2.91
CA TYR A 15 7.61 9.82 -2.65
C TYR A 15 7.29 9.59 -1.16
N THR A 16 8.28 9.59 -0.25
CA THR A 16 8.05 9.42 1.20
C THR A 16 6.97 10.37 1.77
N PRO A 17 6.83 11.64 1.33
CA PRO A 17 5.75 12.50 1.80
C PRO A 17 4.33 11.93 1.59
N GLN A 18 4.15 10.95 0.70
CA GLN A 18 2.85 10.27 0.53
C GLN A 18 2.39 9.49 1.77
N TYR A 19 3.24 9.23 2.77
CA TYR A 19 2.79 8.68 4.05
C TYR A 19 1.69 9.54 4.70
N ALA A 20 1.82 10.87 4.66
CA ALA A 20 0.80 11.76 5.20
C ALA A 20 -0.52 11.65 4.42
N GLU A 21 -0.44 11.56 3.09
CA GLU A 21 -1.61 11.39 2.24
C GLU A 21 -2.29 10.02 2.45
N LEU A 22 -1.52 8.95 2.64
CA LEU A 22 -2.03 7.62 2.98
C LEU A 22 -2.73 7.63 4.34
N GLU A 23 -2.18 8.34 5.32
CA GLU A 23 -2.79 8.52 6.63
C GLU A 23 -4.11 9.31 6.56
N THR A 24 -4.19 10.34 5.70
CA THR A 24 -5.45 11.05 5.41
C THR A 24 -6.50 10.11 4.83
N VAL A 25 -6.15 9.35 3.79
CA VAL A 25 -7.06 8.36 3.17
C VAL A 25 -7.49 7.31 4.19
N TRP A 26 -6.56 6.83 5.02
CA TRP A 26 -6.84 5.86 6.07
C TRP A 26 -7.90 6.38 7.04
N LYS A 27 -7.67 7.57 7.60
CA LYS A 27 -8.59 8.20 8.55
C LYS A 27 -9.98 8.44 7.96
N GLU A 28 -10.06 8.81 6.68
CA GLU A 28 -11.33 9.12 6.02
C GLU A 28 -12.18 7.86 5.75
N PHE A 29 -11.55 6.75 5.34
CA PHE A 29 -12.26 5.58 4.84
C PHE A 29 -12.25 4.37 5.78
N LYS A 30 -11.48 4.39 6.88
CA LYS A 30 -11.39 3.25 7.83
C LYS A 30 -12.75 2.82 8.37
N ASP A 31 -13.60 3.77 8.75
CA ASP A 31 -14.93 3.51 9.33
C ASP A 31 -15.93 3.05 8.26
N LYS A 32 -15.64 3.36 6.99
CA LYS A 32 -16.37 2.86 5.81
C LYS A 32 -15.93 1.45 5.39
N GLY A 33 -14.86 0.92 5.99
CA GLY A 33 -14.39 -0.44 5.75
C GLY A 33 -13.13 -0.58 4.89
N LEU A 34 -12.37 0.50 4.69
CA LEU A 34 -11.00 0.41 4.19
C LEU A 34 -10.08 -0.18 5.28
N VAL A 35 -8.92 -0.72 4.88
CA VAL A 35 -7.70 -0.94 5.67
C VAL A 35 -6.52 -0.54 4.81
N VAL A 36 -5.67 0.38 5.26
CA VAL A 36 -4.38 0.66 4.59
C VAL A 36 -3.29 -0.20 5.24
N ILE A 37 -2.43 -0.84 4.44
CA ILE A 37 -1.31 -1.64 4.95
C ILE A 37 -0.03 -1.25 4.21
N GLY A 38 0.96 -0.76 4.96
CA GLY A 38 2.28 -0.46 4.43
C GLY A 38 3.21 -1.67 4.52
N PHE A 39 3.86 -2.00 3.42
CA PHE A 39 4.90 -3.03 3.32
C PHE A 39 6.24 -2.36 3.00
N PRO A 40 7.12 -2.17 3.99
CA PRO A 40 8.45 -1.65 3.74
C PRO A 40 9.19 -2.55 2.74
N CYS A 41 9.92 -1.97 1.78
CA CYS A 41 10.76 -2.74 0.86
C CYS A 41 12.03 -1.98 0.52
N ASN A 42 13.15 -2.70 0.39
CA ASN A 42 14.44 -2.10 0.06
C ASN A 42 14.85 -2.31 -1.41
N ASP A 43 13.93 -2.83 -2.23
CA ASP A 43 14.20 -3.27 -3.60
C ASP A 43 14.55 -2.13 -4.56
N PHE A 44 14.13 -0.90 -4.23
CA PHE A 44 14.19 0.25 -5.12
C PHE A 44 15.16 1.30 -4.54
N GLY A 45 16.36 1.35 -5.10
CA GLY A 45 17.40 2.33 -4.75
C GLY A 45 17.94 2.21 -3.33
N GLY A 46 17.71 1.09 -2.62
CA GLY A 46 18.17 0.93 -1.24
C GLY A 46 17.55 1.94 -0.27
N GLN A 47 16.32 2.41 -0.55
CA GLN A 47 15.68 3.55 0.14
C GLN A 47 14.95 3.16 1.44
N GLU A 48 15.05 1.91 1.87
CA GLU A 48 14.51 1.43 3.14
C GLU A 48 15.53 0.55 3.89
N PRO A 49 16.72 1.09 4.26
CA PRO A 49 17.80 0.29 4.82
C PRO A 49 17.59 -0.07 6.30
N GLY A 50 16.71 0.64 7.00
CA GLY A 50 16.51 0.48 8.45
C GLY A 50 15.86 -0.84 8.86
N THR A 51 15.92 -1.13 10.15
CA THR A 51 15.19 -2.22 10.82
C THR A 51 13.70 -1.91 10.91
N SER A 52 12.86 -2.93 11.14
CA SER A 52 11.41 -2.74 11.29
C SER A 52 11.04 -1.73 12.38
N THR A 53 11.82 -1.68 13.48
CA THR A 53 11.64 -0.71 14.56
C THR A 53 11.94 0.71 14.09
N GLU A 54 13.09 0.94 13.43
CA GLU A 54 13.47 2.26 12.93
C GLU A 54 12.48 2.78 11.88
N ILE A 55 12.01 1.90 11.00
CA ILE A 55 11.03 2.25 9.96
C ILE A 55 9.71 2.67 10.61
N ARG A 56 9.17 1.87 11.54
CA ARG A 56 7.92 2.21 12.25
C ARG A 56 8.05 3.54 13.00
N ASP A 57 9.15 3.72 13.72
CA ASP A 57 9.43 4.94 14.47
C ASP A 57 9.51 6.16 13.54
N PHE A 58 10.16 6.03 12.38
CA PHE A 58 10.20 7.07 11.36
C PHE A 58 8.79 7.43 10.85
N CYS A 59 8.02 6.43 10.40
CA CYS A 59 6.67 6.64 9.86
C CYS A 59 5.74 7.32 10.88
N SER A 60 5.78 6.86 12.13
CA SER A 60 4.92 7.39 13.20
C SER A 60 5.35 8.79 13.66
N LYS A 61 6.64 9.00 13.95
CA LYS A 61 7.15 10.29 14.47
C LYS A 61 7.17 11.39 13.42
N THR A 62 7.43 11.06 12.16
CA THR A 62 7.58 12.06 11.09
C THR A 62 6.26 12.34 10.36
N TYR A 63 5.42 11.33 10.15
CA TYR A 63 4.21 11.46 9.33
C TYR A 63 2.91 11.15 10.08
N GLY A 64 2.99 10.78 11.37
CA GLY A 64 1.79 10.45 12.16
C GLY A 64 1.05 9.22 11.65
N VAL A 65 1.76 8.29 10.99
CA VAL A 65 1.18 7.05 10.45
C VAL A 65 0.59 6.22 11.58
N THR A 66 -0.69 5.87 11.44
CA THR A 66 -1.43 5.00 12.36
C THR A 66 -1.99 3.74 11.69
N PHE A 67 -1.90 3.65 10.36
CA PHE A 67 -2.25 2.42 9.65
C PHE A 67 -1.22 1.30 9.90
N PRO A 68 -1.64 0.02 9.82
CA PRO A 68 -0.74 -1.12 9.99
C PRO A 68 0.50 -1.09 9.08
N MET A 69 1.67 -1.29 9.68
CA MET A 69 2.95 -1.47 9.00
C MET A 69 3.44 -2.90 9.21
N MET A 70 3.75 -3.58 8.11
CA MET A 70 4.27 -4.95 8.14
C MET A 70 5.80 -4.97 8.23
N SER A 71 6.36 -6.17 8.41
CA SER A 71 7.80 -6.37 8.24
C SER A 71 8.22 -6.13 6.80
N LYS A 72 9.52 -5.88 6.60
CA LYS A 72 10.10 -5.66 5.28
C LYS A 72 9.91 -6.89 4.39
N VAL A 73 9.57 -6.67 3.13
CA VAL A 73 9.36 -7.74 2.13
C VAL A 73 10.08 -7.43 0.83
N GLN A 74 10.29 -8.47 0.02
CA GLN A 74 10.71 -8.34 -1.38
C GLN A 74 9.48 -8.33 -2.29
N THR A 75 9.43 -7.34 -3.17
CA THR A 75 8.35 -7.05 -4.10
C THR A 75 8.65 -7.56 -5.51
N LYS A 76 9.91 -7.46 -5.93
CA LYS A 76 10.36 -7.84 -7.28
C LYS A 76 10.14 -9.33 -7.54
N ALA A 77 9.82 -9.67 -8.79
CA ALA A 77 9.72 -11.05 -9.22
C ALA A 77 11.09 -11.75 -9.15
N GLY A 78 11.07 -13.03 -8.81
CA GLY A 78 12.26 -13.88 -8.71
C GLY A 78 12.32 -14.66 -7.41
N GLU A 79 13.48 -15.26 -7.17
CA GLU A 79 13.77 -15.94 -5.90
C GLU A 79 13.63 -14.96 -4.73
N GLY A 80 12.88 -15.36 -3.70
CA GLY A 80 12.64 -14.54 -2.52
C GLY A 80 11.48 -13.55 -2.63
N GLN A 81 10.79 -13.47 -3.78
CA GLN A 81 9.57 -12.66 -3.89
C GLN A 81 8.56 -13.07 -2.81
N SER A 82 8.04 -12.09 -2.07
CA SER A 82 7.04 -12.36 -1.05
C SER A 82 5.71 -12.83 -1.64
N GLU A 83 5.06 -13.76 -0.94
CA GLU A 83 3.78 -14.36 -1.36
C GLU A 83 2.70 -13.29 -1.60
N ILE A 84 2.68 -12.22 -0.80
CA ILE A 84 1.73 -11.12 -0.99
C ILE A 84 1.93 -10.41 -2.33
N TYR A 85 3.17 -10.15 -2.78
CA TYR A 85 3.42 -9.50 -4.07
C TYR A 85 3.25 -10.47 -5.25
N ALA A 86 3.52 -11.76 -5.06
CA ALA A 86 3.15 -12.79 -6.04
C ALA A 86 1.63 -12.83 -6.24
N PHE A 87 0.86 -12.82 -5.16
CA PHE A 87 -0.61 -12.78 -5.18
C PHE A 87 -1.16 -11.52 -5.85
N LEU A 88 -0.68 -10.34 -5.44
CA LEU A 88 -1.14 -9.06 -5.98
C LEU A 88 -0.85 -8.92 -7.47
N SER A 89 0.33 -9.38 -7.91
CA SER A 89 0.71 -9.35 -9.32
C SER A 89 -0.01 -10.39 -10.16
N ALA A 90 -0.31 -11.58 -9.63
CA ALA A 90 -1.14 -12.56 -10.33
C ALA A 90 -2.56 -12.01 -10.58
N GLY A 91 -3.14 -11.29 -9.62
CA GLY A 91 -4.48 -10.70 -9.77
C GLY A 91 -4.56 -9.47 -10.68
N THR A 92 -3.49 -8.66 -10.76
CA THR A 92 -3.49 -7.39 -11.51
C THR A 92 -2.66 -7.40 -12.79
N GLY A 93 -1.79 -8.40 -12.96
CA GLY A 93 -0.75 -8.42 -14.00
C GLY A 93 0.34 -7.36 -13.79
N LYS A 94 0.45 -6.74 -12.61
CA LYS A 94 1.37 -5.62 -12.34
C LYS A 94 2.20 -5.84 -11.08
N LEU A 95 3.48 -5.50 -11.17
CA LEU A 95 4.40 -5.32 -10.04
C LEU A 95 4.80 -3.85 -9.91
N PRO A 96 5.21 -3.38 -8.71
CA PRO A 96 5.74 -2.04 -8.56
C PRO A 96 7.04 -1.90 -9.35
N SER A 97 7.16 -0.84 -10.15
CA SER A 97 8.43 -0.45 -10.77
C SER A 97 9.28 0.41 -9.85
N TRP A 98 8.69 0.96 -8.78
CA TRP A 98 9.33 1.82 -7.80
C TRP A 98 8.58 1.80 -6.45
N ASN A 99 9.10 2.51 -5.45
CA ASN A 99 8.45 2.72 -4.16
C ASN A 99 7.08 3.41 -4.31
N PHE A 100 6.15 3.15 -3.40
CA PHE A 100 4.79 3.71 -3.37
C PHE A 100 3.89 3.26 -4.52
N GLY A 101 4.03 2.04 -5.02
CA GLY A 101 2.96 1.39 -5.78
C GLY A 101 1.79 1.03 -4.85
N LYS A 102 0.55 1.15 -5.33
CA LYS A 102 -0.66 0.84 -4.55
C LYS A 102 -1.49 -0.22 -5.23
N TYR A 103 -2.02 -1.15 -4.44
CA TYR A 103 -3.02 -2.11 -4.88
C TYR A 103 -4.30 -1.92 -4.09
N VAL A 104 -5.44 -1.93 -4.78
CA VAL A 104 -6.74 -2.02 -4.14
C VAL A 104 -7.18 -3.48 -4.21
N VAL A 105 -7.50 -4.05 -3.05
CA VAL A 105 -8.04 -5.40 -2.88
C VAL A 105 -9.48 -5.29 -2.41
N GLY A 106 -10.38 -5.98 -3.11
CA GLY A 106 -11.81 -5.97 -2.86
C GLY A 106 -12.21 -6.70 -1.57
N LYS A 107 -13.48 -6.55 -1.18
CA LYS A 107 -14.06 -7.19 0.02
C LYS A 107 -14.10 -8.73 -0.05
N ASP A 108 -13.93 -9.29 -1.24
CA ASP A 108 -13.83 -10.72 -1.56
C ASP A 108 -12.37 -11.21 -1.58
N GLY A 109 -11.42 -10.33 -1.26
CA GLY A 109 -10.00 -10.64 -1.21
C GLY A 109 -9.30 -10.56 -2.56
N LYS A 110 -9.96 -10.20 -3.66
CA LYS A 110 -9.32 -10.16 -4.99
C LYS A 110 -8.65 -8.81 -5.26
N PRO A 111 -7.43 -8.76 -5.81
CA PRO A 111 -6.85 -7.52 -6.31
C PRO A 111 -7.70 -6.99 -7.46
N VAL A 112 -8.12 -5.73 -7.40
CA VAL A 112 -9.01 -5.11 -8.41
C VAL A 112 -8.36 -3.96 -9.17
N ALA A 113 -7.30 -3.34 -8.63
CA ALA A 113 -6.59 -2.25 -9.29
C ALA A 113 -5.14 -2.13 -8.80
N PHE A 114 -4.28 -1.59 -9.66
CA PHE A 114 -2.91 -1.20 -9.34
C PHE A 114 -2.64 0.24 -9.80
N PHE A 115 -1.91 1.01 -8.98
CA PHE A 115 -1.51 2.39 -9.24
C PHE A 115 -0.01 2.56 -9.01
N GLY A 116 0.66 3.24 -9.95
CA GLY A 116 2.08 3.54 -9.84
C GLY A 116 2.41 4.62 -8.81
N SER A 117 3.71 4.81 -8.57
CA SER A 117 4.26 5.76 -7.58
C SER A 117 3.75 7.19 -7.72
N GLY A 118 3.58 7.65 -8.96
CA GLY A 118 3.14 9.01 -9.27
C GLY A 118 1.67 9.30 -8.94
N VAL A 119 0.84 8.26 -8.75
CA VAL A 119 -0.56 8.44 -8.35
C VAL A 119 -0.60 8.82 -6.88
N LYS A 120 -1.06 10.04 -6.60
CA LYS A 120 -1.19 10.56 -5.23
C LYS A 120 -2.27 9.81 -4.46
N PRO A 121 -2.05 9.42 -3.20
CA PRO A 121 -3.07 8.74 -2.42
C PRO A 121 -4.37 9.55 -2.28
N THR A 122 -4.26 10.86 -2.14
CA THR A 122 -5.42 11.77 -2.08
C THR A 122 -6.00 12.15 -3.45
N GLY A 123 -5.38 11.70 -4.53
CA GLY A 123 -5.82 11.96 -5.90
C GLY A 123 -7.14 11.25 -6.24
N GLU A 124 -7.89 11.85 -7.16
CA GLU A 124 -9.23 11.36 -7.57
C GLU A 124 -9.19 9.90 -8.05
N GLU A 125 -8.17 9.53 -8.83
CA GLU A 125 -8.05 8.20 -9.44
C GLU A 125 -8.06 7.08 -8.39
N LEU A 126 -7.20 7.18 -7.36
CA LEU A 126 -7.14 6.17 -6.30
C LEU A 126 -8.40 6.20 -5.43
N ARG A 127 -8.89 7.40 -5.07
CA ARG A 127 -10.08 7.55 -4.21
C ARG A 127 -11.31 6.94 -4.84
N LYS A 128 -11.52 7.19 -6.13
CA LYS A 128 -12.63 6.60 -6.88
C LYS A 128 -12.56 5.08 -6.90
N ALA A 129 -11.37 4.49 -7.08
CA ALA A 129 -11.22 3.04 -7.02
C ALA A 129 -11.51 2.47 -5.62
N ILE A 130 -11.08 3.16 -4.56
CA ILE A 130 -11.41 2.79 -3.17
C ILE A 130 -12.93 2.86 -2.94
N GLU A 131 -13.58 3.96 -3.33
CA GLU A 131 -15.02 4.14 -3.17
C GLU A 131 -15.83 3.09 -3.93
N GLN A 132 -15.42 2.79 -5.17
CA GLN A 132 -16.03 1.72 -5.96
C GLN A 132 -15.90 0.36 -5.27
N ALA A 133 -14.70 0.02 -4.78
CA ALA A 133 -14.49 -1.22 -4.05
C ALA A 133 -15.30 -1.27 -2.73
N LEU A 134 -15.48 -0.14 -2.06
CA LEU A 134 -16.29 -0.02 -0.85
C LEU A 134 -17.80 -0.13 -1.14
N ALA A 135 -18.26 0.30 -2.31
CA ALA A 135 -19.67 0.23 -2.72
C ALA A 135 -20.11 -1.18 -3.13
N VAL A 136 -19.18 -2.09 -3.44
CA VAL A 136 -19.52 -3.49 -3.76
C VAL A 136 -20.22 -4.14 -2.57
N LYS A 137 -21.46 -4.63 -2.80
CA LYS A 137 -22.23 -5.38 -1.82
C LYS A 137 -21.64 -6.78 -1.66
N PRO A 138 -21.62 -7.36 -0.45
CA PRO A 138 -21.25 -8.75 -0.28
C PRO A 138 -22.13 -9.62 -1.17
N VAL A 139 -21.51 -10.54 -1.92
CA VAL A 139 -22.28 -11.62 -2.56
C VAL A 139 -22.85 -12.46 -1.41
N SER A 140 -24.17 -12.63 -1.43
CA SER A 140 -24.94 -13.38 -0.43
C SER A 140 -24.62 -14.87 -0.49
#